data_AF-A0A832PEA0-F1
#
_entry.id   AF-A0A832PEA0-F1
#
_cell.length_a   1.000
_cell.length_b   1.000
_cell.length_c   1.000
_cell.angle_alpha   90.00
_cell.angle_beta   90.00
_cell.angle_gamma   90.00
#
_symmetry.space_group_name_H-M   'P 1'
#
loop_
_entity.id
_entity.type
_entity.pdbx_description
1 polymer ?
#
loop_
_entity_poly.entity_id
_entity_poly.type
_entity_poly.pdbx_seq_one_letter_code
_entity_poly.pdbx_strand_id
1 'polypeptide(L)'
;MRIIEDPRSYALLMAILASFLTPFVASSINVALPSLGSELGMDPFILSLVPTIYLFAVAVLLIPMGRLADIYGRRRIFQFGIILFTVSSVFAGFSISAEMLLFFRIIQGVGVL
;
A
#
# COMPACT_ATOMS: atom_id res chain seq x y z
N MET A 1 8.61 7.68 30.47
CA MET A 1 7.19 7.63 30.03
C MET A 1 6.59 8.99 29.60
N ARG A 2 7.35 10.10 29.62
CA ARG A 2 6.92 11.45 29.16
C ARG A 2 6.89 11.65 27.63
N ILE A 3 7.29 10.65 26.85
CA ILE A 3 7.42 10.80 25.39
C ILE A 3 6.04 10.92 24.71
N ILE A 4 4.95 10.53 25.36
CA ILE A 4 3.61 10.38 24.74
C ILE A 4 2.74 11.65 24.88
N GLU A 5 3.18 12.69 25.60
CA GLU A 5 2.35 13.89 25.83
C GLU A 5 2.56 14.99 24.77
N ASP A 6 3.64 14.93 23.99
CA ASP A 6 3.93 15.94 22.96
C ASP A 6 3.23 15.61 21.62
N PRO A 7 2.51 16.56 20.99
CA PRO A 7 1.88 16.38 19.68
C PRO A 7 2.88 16.00 18.56
N ARG A 8 4.17 16.28 18.77
CA ARG A 8 5.27 15.87 17.86
C ARG A 8 5.58 14.37 17.95
N SER A 9 5.44 13.76 19.13
CA SER A 9 5.66 12.32 19.30
C SER A 9 4.60 11.47 18.63
N TYR A 10 3.34 11.95 18.59
CA TYR A 10 2.29 11.27 17.83
C TYR A 10 2.57 11.28 16.33
N ALA A 11 3.06 12.40 15.79
CA ALA A 11 3.46 12.47 14.38
C ALA A 11 4.61 11.51 14.04
N LEU A 12 5.60 11.39 14.94
CA LEU A 12 6.70 10.44 14.80
C LEU A 12 6.22 8.98 14.85
N LEU A 13 5.36 8.64 15.82
CA LEU A 13 4.77 7.30 15.91
C LEU A 13 4.02 6.92 14.63
N MET A 14 3.21 7.83 14.09
CA MET A 14 2.47 7.60 12.86
C MET A 14 3.40 7.41 11.66
N ALA A 15 4.48 8.20 11.56
CA ALA A 15 5.46 8.05 10.50
C ALA A 15 6.21 6.70 10.58
N ILE A 16 6.53 6.24 11.79
CA ILE A 16 7.16 4.92 12.00
C ILE A 16 6.21 3.80 11.61
N LEU A 17 4.96 3.85 12.06
CA LEU A 17 3.94 2.85 11.73
C LEU A 17 3.68 2.79 10.22
N ALA A 18 3.57 3.94 9.56
CA ALA A 18 3.40 4.01 8.11
C ALA A 18 4.61 3.44 7.36
N SER A 19 5.84 3.77 7.81
CA SER A 19 7.07 3.24 7.22
C SER A 19 7.21 1.72 7.39
N PHE A 20 6.68 1.17 8.48
CA PHE A 20 6.65 -0.28 8.72
C PHE A 20 5.58 -1.00 7.89
N LEU A 21 4.47 -0.34 7.60
CA LEU A 21 3.33 -0.91 6.89
C LEU A 21 3.70 -1.41 5.50
N THR A 22 4.52 -0.66 4.77
CA THR A 22 4.97 -1.00 3.40
C THR A 22 5.72 -2.34 3.31
N PRO A 23 6.83 -2.55 4.03
CA PRO A 23 7.54 -3.84 4.00
C PRO A 23 6.72 -4.97 4.63
N PHE A 24 5.89 -4.68 5.64
CA PHE A 24 5.00 -5.67 6.24
C PHE A 24 4.00 -6.22 5.20
N VAL A 25 3.34 -5.34 4.47
CA VAL A 25 2.39 -5.74 3.41
C VAL A 25 3.10 -6.48 2.29
N ALA A 26 4.26 -5.99 1.82
CA ALA A 26 5.04 -6.70 0.81
C ALA A 26 5.39 -8.14 1.23
N SER A 27 5.80 -8.33 2.49
CA SER A 27 6.12 -9.63 3.05
C SER A 27 4.88 -10.55 3.14
N SER A 28 3.76 -10.02 3.66
CA SER A 28 2.48 -10.75 3.76
C SER A 28 2.04 -11.31 2.40
N ILE A 29 2.18 -10.54 1.33
CA ILE A 29 1.80 -10.97 -0.02
C ILE A 29 2.66 -12.13 -0.47
N ASN A 30 3.98 -12.04 -0.28
CA ASN A 30 4.88 -13.09 -0.72
C ASN A 30 4.59 -14.43 -0.03
N VAL A 31 4.16 -14.40 1.23
CA VAL A 31 3.69 -15.59 1.96
C VAL A 31 2.36 -16.10 1.40
N ALA A 32 1.46 -15.21 0.98
CA ALA A 32 0.15 -15.55 0.43
C ALA A 32 0.17 -15.89 -1.08
N LEU A 33 1.26 -15.62 -1.81
CA LEU A 33 1.32 -15.87 -3.26
C LEU A 33 1.01 -17.32 -3.65
N PRO A 34 1.56 -18.34 -2.97
CA PRO A 34 1.25 -19.73 -3.31
C PRO A 34 -0.25 -20.05 -3.14
N SER A 35 -0.88 -19.58 -2.07
CA SER A 35 -2.30 -19.83 -1.81
C SER A 35 -3.19 -19.07 -2.79
N LEU A 36 -2.86 -17.80 -3.10
CA LEU A 36 -3.55 -17.02 -4.13
C LEU A 36 -3.51 -17.72 -5.50
N GLY A 37 -2.39 -18.35 -5.85
CA GLY A 37 -2.24 -19.10 -7.10
C GLY A 37 -3.12 -20.34 -7.16
N SER A 38 -3.18 -21.12 -6.07
CA SER A 38 -4.01 -22.32 -6.00
C SER A 38 -5.51 -22.03 -5.88
N GLU A 39 -5.90 -21.00 -5.12
CA GLU A 39 -7.31 -20.69 -4.84
C GLU A 39 -7.99 -19.97 -6.01
N LEU A 40 -7.28 -19.06 -6.68
CA LEU A 40 -7.80 -18.29 -7.81
C LEU A 40 -7.42 -18.88 -9.17
N GLY A 41 -6.70 -20.02 -9.18
CA GLY A 41 -6.26 -20.69 -10.40
C GLY A 41 -5.41 -19.80 -11.31
N MET A 42 -4.59 -18.91 -10.72
CA MET A 42 -3.86 -17.90 -11.49
C MET A 42 -2.73 -18.52 -12.31
N ASP A 43 -2.59 -18.01 -13.54
CA ASP A 43 -1.40 -18.29 -14.36
C ASP A 43 -0.12 -17.76 -13.65
N PRO A 44 1.02 -18.48 -13.73
CA PRO A 44 2.28 -18.03 -13.12
C PRO A 44 2.70 -16.61 -13.52
N PHE A 45 2.40 -16.19 -14.75
CA PHE A 45 2.65 -14.82 -15.21
C PHE A 45 1.84 -13.81 -14.38
N ILE A 46 0.54 -14.04 -14.21
CA ILE A 46 -0.35 -13.18 -13.43
C ILE A 46 0.05 -13.16 -11.96
N LEU A 47 0.48 -14.30 -11.41
CA LEU A 47 0.98 -14.39 -10.04
C LEU A 47 2.18 -13.48 -9.81
N SER A 48 3.12 -13.44 -10.77
CA SER A 48 4.29 -12.57 -10.70
C SER A 48 3.94 -11.07 -10.79
N LEU A 49 2.79 -10.74 -11.39
CA LEU A 49 2.31 -9.36 -11.48
C LEU A 49 1.74 -8.82 -10.17
N VAL A 50 1.32 -9.69 -9.24
CA VAL A 50 0.72 -9.26 -7.96
C VAL A 50 1.64 -8.32 -7.17
N PRO A 51 2.91 -8.66 -6.88
CA PRO A 51 3.85 -7.73 -6.24
C PRO A 51 4.39 -6.68 -7.23
N THR A 52 4.58 -7.04 -8.50
CA THR A 52 5.22 -6.18 -9.51
C THR A 52 4.37 -4.96 -9.84
N ILE A 53 3.06 -5.11 -10.01
CA ILE A 53 2.17 -4.03 -10.42
C ILE A 53 2.02 -2.96 -9.32
N TYR A 54 2.09 -3.40 -8.05
CA TYR A 54 2.15 -2.51 -6.90
C TYR A 54 3.43 -1.65 -6.95
N LEU A 55 4.59 -2.28 -7.13
CA LEU A 55 5.87 -1.57 -7.24
C LEU A 55 5.91 -0.65 -8.46
N PHE A 56 5.32 -1.08 -9.57
CA PHE A 56 5.23 -0.27 -10.79
C PHE A 56 4.39 0.99 -10.57
N ALA A 57 3.22 0.86 -9.93
CA ALA A 57 2.39 2.00 -9.56
C ALA A 57 3.15 2.99 -8.66
N VAL A 58 3.84 2.48 -7.63
CA VAL A 58 4.70 3.30 -6.75
C VAL A 58 5.79 4.01 -7.56
N ALA A 59 6.52 3.30 -8.40
CA ALA A 59 7.63 3.86 -9.17
C ALA A 59 7.19 4.98 -10.13
N VAL A 60 6.08 4.79 -10.84
CA VAL A 60 5.56 5.76 -11.80
C VAL A 60 4.98 6.99 -11.09
N LEU A 61 4.34 6.78 -9.94
CA LEU A 61 3.61 7.84 -9.23
C LEU A 61 4.42 8.55 -8.14
N LEU A 62 5.61 8.06 -7.79
CA LEU A 62 6.45 8.63 -6.74
C LEU A 62 6.75 10.12 -6.97
N ILE A 63 7.19 10.47 -8.19
CA ILE A 63 7.52 11.84 -8.56
C ILE A 63 6.28 12.76 -8.55
N PRO A 64 5.17 12.42 -9.22
CA PRO A 64 3.98 13.28 -9.22
C PRO A 64 3.33 13.39 -7.84
N MET A 65 3.28 12.32 -7.04
CA MET A 65 2.73 12.39 -5.67
C MET A 65 3.60 13.20 -4.74
N GLY A 66 4.94 13.11 -4.86
CA GLY A 66 5.86 13.99 -4.12
C GLY A 66 5.59 15.47 -4.41
N ARG A 67 5.42 15.84 -5.69
CA ARG A 67 5.04 17.20 -6.07
C ARG A 67 3.65 17.60 -5.56
N LEU A 68 2.69 16.69 -5.61
CA LEU A 68 1.34 16.93 -5.09
C LEU A 68 1.37 17.22 -3.57
N ALA A 69 2.19 16.48 -2.82
CA ALA A 69 2.40 16.68 -1.39
C ALA A 69 3.07 18.02 -1.06
N ASP A 70 3.99 18.48 -1.91
CA ASP A 70 4.63 19.80 -1.74
C ASP A 70 3.64 20.96 -2.00
N ILE A 71 2.73 20.82 -2.99
CA ILE A 71 1.76 21.86 -3.35
C ILE A 71 0.58 21.91 -2.36
N TYR A 72 -0.06 20.77 -2.09
CA TYR A 72 -1.30 20.69 -1.30
C TYR A 72 -1.07 20.49 0.21
N GLY A 73 0.18 20.27 0.59
CA GLY A 73 0.63 20.05 1.96
C GLY A 73 0.77 18.58 2.34
N ARG A 74 1.97 18.21 2.78
CA ARG A 74 2.38 16.84 3.13
C ARG A 74 1.42 16.11 4.08
N ARG A 75 0.88 16.80 5.09
CA ARG A 75 -0.04 16.19 6.06
C ARG A 75 -1.34 15.69 5.43
N ARG A 76 -1.93 16.45 4.50
CA ARG A 76 -3.20 16.06 3.87
C ARG A 76 -3.00 14.89 2.93
N ILE A 77 -1.98 14.96 2.07
CA ILE A 77 -1.68 13.87 1.12
C ILE A 77 -1.37 12.57 1.87
N PHE A 78 -0.56 12.63 2.93
CA PHE A 78 -0.29 11.45 3.76
C PHE A 78 -1.56 10.83 4.38
N GLN A 79 -2.49 11.65 4.89
CA GLN A 79 -3.75 11.15 5.44
C GLN A 79 -4.64 10.52 4.37
N PHE A 80 -4.74 11.15 3.19
CA PHE A 80 -5.47 10.58 2.05
C PHE A 80 -4.87 9.26 1.58
N GLY A 81 -3.54 9.20 1.48
CA GLY A 81 -2.79 8.00 1.13
C GLY A 81 -3.12 6.85 2.08
N ILE A 82 -3.00 7.05 3.39
CA ILE A 82 -3.32 6.02 4.40
C ILE A 82 -4.77 5.53 4.27
N ILE A 83 -5.73 6.43 4.07
CA ILE A 83 -7.14 6.03 3.90
C ILE A 83 -7.29 5.18 2.64
N LEU A 84 -6.73 5.62 1.51
CA LEU A 84 -6.79 4.91 0.24
C LEU A 84 -6.11 3.54 0.33
N PHE A 85 -4.94 3.47 0.95
CA PHE A 85 -4.19 2.25 1.22
C PHE A 85 -5.02 1.28 2.07
N THR A 86 -5.62 1.77 3.15
CA THR A 86 -6.41 0.93 4.05
C THR A 86 -7.65 0.36 3.35
N VAL A 87 -8.40 1.21 2.66
CA VAL A 87 -9.62 0.82 1.95
C VAL A 87 -9.30 -0.17 0.83
N SER A 88 -8.27 0.09 0.02
CA SER A 88 -7.84 -0.84 -1.03
C SER A 88 -7.32 -2.17 -0.47
N SER A 89 -6.65 -2.17 0.69
CA SER A 89 -6.21 -3.40 1.36
C SER A 89 -7.38 -4.29 1.78
N VAL A 90 -8.44 -3.69 2.33
CA VAL A 90 -9.66 -4.42 2.70
C VAL A 90 -10.31 -5.03 1.45
N PHE A 91 -10.50 -4.25 0.39
CA PHE A 91 -11.09 -4.75 -0.85
C PHE A 91 -10.23 -5.80 -1.57
N ALA A 92 -8.90 -5.68 -1.51
CA ALA A 92 -7.99 -6.70 -2.02
C ALA A 92 -8.16 -8.04 -1.28
N GLY A 93 -8.42 -8.01 0.03
CA GLY A 93 -8.72 -9.20 0.83
C GLY A 93 -10.03 -9.88 0.45
N PHE A 94 -10.98 -9.14 -0.13
CA PHE A 94 -12.24 -9.67 -0.67
C PHE A 94 -12.20 -9.93 -2.18
N SER A 95 -11.01 -9.99 -2.78
CA SER A 95 -10.90 -10.24 -4.22
C SER A 95 -11.33 -11.67 -4.59
N ILE A 96 -12.16 -11.77 -5.64
CA ILE A 96 -12.71 -13.04 -6.14
C ILE A 96 -12.04 -13.44 -7.46
N SER A 97 -11.29 -12.53 -8.08
CA SER A 97 -10.58 -12.77 -9.34
C SER A 97 -9.19 -12.14 -9.31
N ALA A 98 -8.30 -12.62 -10.19
CA ALA A 98 -6.95 -12.10 -10.32
C ALA A 98 -6.93 -10.63 -10.77
N GLU A 99 -7.80 -10.26 -11.70
CA GLU A 99 -7.92 -8.89 -12.21
C GLU A 99 -8.38 -7.93 -11.11
N MET A 100 -9.33 -8.37 -10.27
CA MET A 100 -9.79 -7.60 -9.12
C MET A 100 -8.65 -7.38 -8.12
N LEU A 101 -7.88 -8.43 -7.82
CA LEU A 101 -6.71 -8.33 -6.95
C LEU A 101 -5.67 -7.35 -7.52
N LEU A 102 -5.31 -7.49 -8.80
CA LEU A 102 -4.34 -6.62 -9.48
C LEU A 102 -4.80 -5.16 -9.51
N PHE A 103 -6.08 -4.93 -9.75
CA PHE A 103 -6.65 -3.57 -9.73
C PHE A 103 -6.50 -2.92 -8.36
N PHE A 104 -6.87 -3.63 -7.28
CA PHE A 104 -6.68 -3.11 -5.93
C PHE A 104 -5.21 -2.97 -5.54
N ARG A 105 -4.30 -3.79 -6.09
CA ARG A 105 -2.84 -3.61 -5.91
C ARG A 105 -2.33 -2.30 -6.49
N ILE A 106 -2.81 -1.91 -7.67
CA ILE A 106 -2.46 -0.60 -8.27
C ILE A 106 -2.94 0.53 -7.35
N ILE A 107 -4.19 0.46 -6.89
CA ILE A 107 -4.77 1.48 -5.99
C ILE A 107 -4.00 1.52 -4.66
N GLN A 108 -3.62 0.36 -4.12
CA GLN A 108 -2.82 0.26 -2.91
C GLN A 108 -1.44 0.92 -3.08
N GLY A 109 -0.81 0.73 -4.25
CA GLY A 109 0.44 1.41 -4.61
C GLY A 109 0.30 2.93 -4.73
N VAL A 110 -0.85 3.43 -5.18
CA VAL A 110 -1.15 4.87 -5.16
C VAL A 110 -1.31 5.37 -3.73
N GLY A 111 -1.98 4.62 -2.86
CA GLY A 111 -2.23 5.00 -1.48
C GLY A 111 -0.99 5.01 -0.58
N VAL A 112 0.08 4.30 -0.93
CA VAL A 112 1.30 4.27 -0.11
C VAL A 112 2.20 5.52 -0.28
N LEU A 113 1.95 6.32 -1.32
CA LEU A 113 2.71 7.52 -1.69
C LEU A 113 2.17 8.79 -1.01
#